data_AF-A0A4R1G4B6-F1
#
_entry.id   AF-A0A4R1G4B6-F1
#
_cell.length_a   1.000
_cell.length_b   1.000
_cell.length_c   1.000
_cell.angle_alpha   90.00
_cell.angle_beta   90.00
_cell.angle_gamma   90.00
#
_symmetry.space_group_name_H-M   'P 1'
#
loop_
_entity.id
_entity.type
_entity.pdbx_description
1 polymer ?
#
loop_
_entity_poly.entity_id
_entity_poly.type
_entity_poly.pdbx_seq_one_letter_code
_entity_poly.pdbx_strand_id
1 'polypeptide(L)' 'MIIQTKDPYSGKGKIWLKFVIGEEEFERFFKVTFQGIQKGKFFYEVEDGFPKEMVKLIFGLDAVIVR' A
#
# COMPACT_ATOMS: atom_id res chain seq x y z
N MET A 1 -14.80 -7.44 3.44
CA MET A 1 -13.39 -7.56 3.01
C MET A 1 -12.53 -7.04 4.14
N ILE A 2 -11.72 -7.90 4.77
CA ILE A 2 -10.74 -7.48 5.77
C ILE A 2 -9.37 -7.53 5.09
N ILE A 3 -8.61 -6.45 5.20
CA ILE A 3 -7.25 -6.36 4.66
C ILE A 3 -6.29 -6.28 5.84
N GLN A 4 -5.32 -7.21 5.89
CA GLN A 4 -4.28 -7.26 6.92
C GLN A 4 -2.91 -7.05 6.28
N THR A 5 -2.03 -6.37 6.99
CA THR A 5 -0.62 -6.18 6.60
C THR A 5 0.27 -6.59 7.77
N LYS A 6 1.29 -7.41 7.51
CA LYS A 6 2.27 -7.86 8.52
C LYS A 6 3.50 -6.96 8.60
N ASP A 7 3.84 -6.30 7.49
CA ASP A 7 5.03 -5.45 7.38
C ASP A 7 4.60 -4.06 6.86
N PRO A 8 4.47 -3.03 7.73
CA PRO A 8 4.36 -1.67 7.25
C PRO A 8 5.63 -1.32 6.47
N TYR A 9 5.44 -0.85 5.24
CA TYR A 9 6.45 -0.53 4.22
C TYR A 9 7.91 -0.46 4.72
N SER A 10 8.66 -1.57 4.59
CA SER A 10 10.04 -1.69 5.07
C SER A 10 11.09 -0.98 4.19
N GLY A 11 10.66 -0.06 3.32
CA GLY A 11 11.53 0.60 2.32
C GLY A 11 12.01 -0.35 1.19
N LYS A 12 11.65 -1.63 1.22
CA LYS A 12 12.01 -2.64 0.20
C LYS A 12 11.18 -2.58 -1.08
N GLY A 13 10.33 -1.57 -1.21
CA GLY A 13 9.52 -1.33 -2.41
C GLY A 13 8.47 -2.41 -2.72
N LYS A 14 8.11 -3.24 -1.74
CA LYS A 14 7.05 -4.24 -1.82
C LYS A 14 6.25 -4.27 -0.53
N ILE A 15 4.94 -4.43 -0.65
CA ILE A 15 4.01 -4.56 0.47
C ILE A 15 3.25 -5.86 0.33
N TRP A 16 3.21 -6.63 1.40
CA TRP A 16 2.37 -7.81 1.50
C TRP A 16 1.01 -7.43 2.09
N LEU A 17 -0.05 -7.86 1.42
CA LEU A 17 -1.42 -7.73 1.89
C LEU A 17 -2.10 -9.10 1.87
N LYS A 18 -2.79 -9.42 2.96
CA LYS A 18 -3.73 -10.53 3.05
C LYS A 18 -5.15 -10.00 2.97
N PHE A 19 -5.95 -10.59 2.10
CA PHE A 19 -7.35 -10.28 1.88
C PHE A 19 -8.21 -11.42 2.39
N VAL A 20 -9.26 -11.08 3.13
CA VAL A 20 -10.25 -12.03 3.63
C VAL A 20 -11.63 -11.60 3.11
N ILE A 21 -12.24 -12.46 2.30
CA ILE A 21 -13.57 -12.26 1.69
C ILE A 21 -14.42 -13.50 1.97
N GLY A 22 -15.36 -13.38 2.91
CA GLY A 22 -16.14 -14.54 3.37
C GLY A 22 -15.22 -15.55 4.07
N GLU A 23 -15.21 -16.79 3.58
CA GLU A 23 -14.31 -17.86 4.04
C GLU A 23 -13.01 -17.95 3.22
N GLU A 24 -12.90 -17.19 2.12
CA GLU A 24 -11.73 -17.19 1.27
C GLU A 24 -10.67 -16.20 1.76
N GLU A 25 -9.43 -16.69 1.84
CA GLU A 25 -8.26 -15.88 2.16
C GLU A 25 -7.25 -15.95 1.02
N PHE A 26 -6.76 -14.81 0.56
CA PHE A 26 -5.68 -14.76 -0.42
C PHE A 26 -4.66 -13.69 -0.07
N GLU A 27 -3.42 -13.97 -0.43
CA GLU A 27 -2.26 -13.12 -0.15
C GLU A 27 -1.67 -12.60 -1.45
N ARG A 28 -1.32 -11.31 -1.47
CA ARG A 28 -0.68 -10.69 -2.63
C ARG A 28 0.38 -9.70 -2.20
N PHE A 29 1.50 -9.74 -2.92
CA PHE A 29 2.50 -8.68 -2.86
C PHE A 29 2.19 -7.63 -3.91
N PHE A 30 2.34 -6.37 -3.51
CA PHE A 30 2.25 -5.22 -4.39
C PHE A 30 3.58 -4.51 -4.43
N LYS A 31 4.05 -4.17 -5.63
CA LYS A 31 5.19 -3.27 -5.79
C LYS A 31 4.78 -1.85 -5.45
N VAL A 32 5.64 -1.16 -4.70
CA VAL A 32 5.45 0.22 -4.30
C VAL A 32 6.79 0.94 -4.44
N THR A 33 6.81 2.10 -5.08
CA THR A 33 8.04 2.90 -5.24
C THR A 33 7.83 4.26 -4.58
N PHE A 34 8.72 4.63 -3.66
CA PHE A 34 8.74 5.99 -3.14
C PHE A 34 9.44 6.91 -4.14
N GLN A 35 8.73 7.93 -4.62
CA GLN A 35 9.27 8.88 -5.60
C GLN A 35 9.90 10.12 -4.95
N GLY A 36 9.53 10.45 -3.71
CA GLY A 36 10.13 11.56 -2.99
C GLY A 36 9.13 12.38 -2.17
N ILE A 37 9.61 13.51 -1.64
CA ILE A 37 8.82 14.45 -0.87
C ILE A 37 8.76 15.78 -1.63
N GLN A 38 7.57 16.32 -1.85
CA GLN A 38 7.39 17.70 -2.32
C GLN A 38 6.37 18.44 -1.47
N LYS A 39 6.73 19.63 -0.99
CA LYS A 39 5.85 20.51 -0.21
C LYS A 39 5.18 19.80 0.98
N GLY A 40 5.91 18.92 1.67
CA GLY A 40 5.41 18.14 2.81
C GLY A 40 4.57 16.92 2.46
N LYS A 41 4.34 16.65 1.17
CA LYS A 41 3.61 15.46 0.69
C LYS A 41 4.58 14.38 0.24
N PHE A 42 4.25 13.12 0.54
CA PHE A 42 5.03 11.94 0.19
C PHE A 42 4.44 11.28 -1.06
N PHE A 43 5.24 11.11 -2.11
CA PHE A 43 4.77 10.59 -3.38
C PHE A 43 5.15 9.12 -3.53
N TYR A 44 4.15 8.29 -3.84
CA TYR A 44 4.30 6.86 -4.02
C TYR A 44 3.68 6.41 -5.34
N GLU A 45 4.38 5.52 -6.03
CA GLU A 45 3.88 4.75 -7.16
C GLU A 45 3.47 3.38 -6.64
N VAL A 46 2.31 2.85 -7.06
CA VAL A 46 1.79 1.57 -6.56
C VAL A 46 1.32 0.72 -7.72
N GLU A 47 1.60 -0.57 -7.66
CA GLU A 47 1.17 -1.54 -8.67
C GLU A 47 -0.36 -1.56 -8.85
N ASP A 48 -0.80 -1.78 -10.09
CA ASP A 48 -2.22 -1.91 -10.42
C ASP A 48 -2.93 -2.97 -9.57
N GLY A 49 -4.10 -2.58 -9.05
CA GLY A 49 -4.89 -3.40 -8.13
C GLY A 49 -4.56 -3.18 -6.65
N PHE A 50 -3.63 -2.27 -6.31
CA PHE A 50 -3.42 -1.89 -4.90
C PHE A 50 -4.69 -1.27 -4.31
N PRO A 51 -5.15 -1.70 -3.11
CA PRO A 51 -6.37 -1.17 -2.52
C PRO A 51 -6.20 0.29 -2.10
N LYS A 52 -6.97 1.19 -2.73
CA LYS A 52 -6.89 2.64 -2.45
C LYS A 52 -7.17 2.98 -0.99
N GLU A 53 -8.01 2.20 -0.32
CA GLU A 53 -8.36 2.38 1.09
C GLU A 53 -7.15 2.15 2.01
N MET A 54 -6.21 1.29 1.59
CA MET A 54 -5.00 0.98 2.36
C MET A 54 -3.91 2.03 2.23
N VAL A 55 -3.98 2.91 1.22
CA VAL A 55 -2.96 3.94 0.98
C VAL A 55 -2.77 4.83 2.21
N LYS A 56 -3.86 5.39 2.76
CA LYS A 56 -3.78 6.27 3.92
C LYS A 56 -3.35 5.52 5.19
N LEU A 57 -3.76 4.25 5.33
CA LEU A 57 -3.42 3.42 6.47
C LEU A 57 -1.94 3.06 6.50
N ILE A 58 -1.35 2.81 5.33
CA ILE A 58 0.04 2.34 5.21
C ILE A 58 1.02 3.51 5.08
N PHE A 59 0.68 4.54 4.30
CA PHE A 59 1.59 5.64 3.97
C PHE A 59 1.27 6.94 4.72
N GLY A 60 0.16 6.99 5.47
CA GLY A 60 -0.27 8.18 6.22
C GLY A 60 -1.11 9.17 5.41
N LEU A 61 -1.55 10.24 6.07
CA LEU A 61 -2.46 11.24 5.51
C LEU A 61 -1.83 12.10 4.40
N ASP A 62 -0.51 12.30 4.43
CA ASP A 62 0.22 13.14 3.49
C ASP A 62 0.72 12.38 2.24
N ALA A 63 0.28 11.13 2.06
CA ALA A 63 0.64 10.30 0.93
C ALA A 63 -0.17 10.66 -0.34
N VAL A 64 0.54 10.79 -1.45
CA VAL A 64 -0.01 11.03 -2.79
C VAL A 64 0.39 9.87 -3.69
N ILE A 65 -0.60 9.24 -4.33
CA ILE A 65 -0.36 8.17 -5.30
C ILE A 65 -0.27 8.77 -6.71
N VAL A 66 0.84 8.51 -7.39
CA VAL A 66 1.14 9.06 -8.74
C VAL A 66 0.82 8.11 -9.90
N ARG A 67 0.52 6.84 -9.60
CA ARG A 67 0.20 5.73 -10.53
C ARG A 67 1.42 4.98 -11.04
#